data_AF-A0A1I3UL99-F1
#
_entry.id   AF-A0A1I3UL99-F1
#
_cell.length_a   1.000
_cell.length_b   1.000
_cell.length_c   1.000
_cell.angle_alpha   90.00
_cell.angle_beta   90.00
_cell.angle_gamma   90.00
#
_symmetry.space_group_name_H-M   'P 1'
#
loop_
_entity.id
_entity.type
_entity.pdbx_description
1 polymer ?
#
loop_
_entity_poly.entity_id
_entity_poly.type
_entity_poly.pdbx_seq_one_letter_code
_entity_poly.pdbx_strand_id
1 'polypeptide(L)'
;MNFKAQDKQNQRIENITVSHLVVGVDIAQEVHVARAVSFRGVALGTPLEFGNDREGFMLFKRWIQDLLHSYKLSSVIVGMEPT
;
A
#
# COMPACT_ATOMS: atom_id res chain seq x y z
N MET A 1 -30.93 12.31 8.98
CA MET A 1 -29.81 11.79 9.78
C MET A 1 -28.80 11.13 8.85
N ASN A 2 -27.55 11.60 8.85
CA ASN A 2 -26.55 11.39 7.80
C ASN A 2 -25.69 10.12 7.98
N PHE A 3 -26.29 9.02 8.45
CA PHE A 3 -25.56 7.80 8.86
C PHE A 3 -24.93 7.00 7.71
N LYS A 4 -25.43 7.13 6.47
CA LYS A 4 -25.01 6.30 5.33
C LYS A 4 -23.54 6.43 4.93
N ALA A 5 -22.90 7.58 5.17
CA ALA A 5 -21.52 7.82 4.77
C ALA A 5 -20.51 7.18 5.75
N GLN A 6 -20.76 7.32 7.06
CA GLN A 6 -19.90 6.76 8.10
C GLN A 6 -19.94 5.22 8.08
N ASP A 7 -21.13 4.64 7.94
CA ASP A 7 -21.30 3.18 7.89
C ASP A 7 -20.55 2.57 6.69
N LYS A 8 -20.58 3.25 5.54
CA LYS A 8 -19.87 2.83 4.33
C LYS A 8 -18.35 2.93 4.50
N GLN A 9 -17.86 3.93 5.23
CA GLN A 9 -16.44 4.06 5.55
C GLN A 9 -16.00 2.97 6.54
N ASN A 10 -16.80 2.72 7.58
CA ASN A 10 -16.52 1.66 8.56
C ASN A 10 -16.47 0.29 7.89
N GLN A 11 -17.43 -0.02 7.01
CA GLN A 11 -17.41 -1.26 6.23
C GLN A 11 -16.13 -1.43 5.39
N ARG A 12 -15.60 -0.34 4.83
CA ARG A 12 -14.33 -0.39 4.08
C ARG A 12 -13.14 -0.69 4.99
N ILE A 13 -13.12 -0.10 6.18
CA ILE A 13 -12.07 -0.33 7.18
C ILE A 13 -12.16 -1.78 7.71
N GLU A 14 -13.37 -2.27 7.98
CA GLU A 14 -13.63 -3.65 8.45
C GLU A 14 -13.19 -4.71 7.44
N ASN A 15 -13.18 -4.40 6.14
CA ASN A 15 -12.67 -5.30 5.11
C ASN A 15 -11.14 -5.42 5.09
N ILE A 16 -10.41 -4.59 5.86
CA ILE A 16 -8.96 -4.71 6.00
C ILE A 16 -8.66 -5.79 7.03
N THR A 17 -8.08 -6.89 6.56
CA THR A 17 -7.82 -8.09 7.37
C THR A 17 -6.34 -8.35 7.59
N VAL A 18 -6.04 -9.38 8.37
CA VAL A 18 -4.67 -9.86 8.65
C VAL A 18 -3.86 -10.25 7.40
N SER A 19 -4.52 -10.52 6.28
CA SER A 19 -3.87 -10.93 5.02
C SER A 19 -3.52 -9.76 4.11
N HIS A 20 -3.71 -8.52 4.56
CA HIS A 20 -3.43 -7.31 3.80
C HIS A 20 -2.03 -6.75 4.04
N LEU A 21 -1.34 -6.45 2.95
CA LEU A 21 -0.21 -5.54 2.88
C LEU A 21 -0.74 -4.12 2.64
N VAL A 22 -0.34 -3.16 3.48
CA VAL A 22 -0.66 -1.75 3.29
C VAL A 22 0.60 -1.04 2.83
N VAL A 23 0.53 -0.38 1.68
CA VAL A 23 1.64 0.35 1.07
C VAL A 23 1.30 1.83 1.03
N GLY A 24 2.13 2.66 1.65
CA GLY A 24 2.09 4.10 1.49
C GLY A 24 3.16 4.55 0.51
N VAL A 25 2.81 5.39 -0.45
CA VAL A 25 3.72 5.94 -1.45
C VAL A 25 3.68 7.46 -1.38
N ASP A 26 4.85 8.06 -1.18
CA ASP A 26 5.09 9.49 -1.37
C ASP A 26 5.47 9.71 -2.84
N ILE A 27 4.58 10.40 -3.58
CA ILE A 27 4.70 10.62 -5.02
C ILE A 27 5.31 12.00 -5.27
N ALA A 28 6.56 12.04 -5.75
CA ALA A 28 7.21 13.25 -6.26
C ALA A 28 7.37 13.24 -7.80
N GLN A 29 7.94 14.30 -8.38
CA GLN A 29 8.05 14.47 -9.84
C GLN A 29 8.90 13.39 -10.54
N GLU A 30 10.04 13.03 -9.95
CA GLU A 30 11.04 12.16 -10.59
C GLU A 30 11.18 10.79 -9.88
N VAL A 31 11.23 10.79 -8.54
CA VAL A 31 11.42 9.58 -7.73
C VAL A 31 10.34 9.51 -6.64
N HIS A 32 9.71 8.36 -6.52
CA HIS A 32 8.71 8.04 -5.51
C HIS A 32 9.32 7.17 -4.41
N VAL A 33 8.80 7.27 -3.20
CA VAL A 33 9.22 6.45 -2.06
C VAL A 33 8.04 5.64 -1.52
N ALA A 34 8.13 4.31 -1.58
CA ALA A 34 7.13 3.40 -1.03
C ALA A 34 7.59 2.76 0.29
N ARG A 35 6.66 2.63 1.23
CA ARG A 35 6.82 1.90 2.50
C ARG A 35 5.69 0.90 2.66
N ALA A 36 6.01 -0.28 3.18
CA ALA A 36 5.05 -1.34 3.43
C ALA A 36 4.89 -1.61 4.93
N VAL A 37 3.64 -1.80 5.34
CA VAL A 37 3.26 -2.20 6.70
C VAL A 37 2.18 -3.29 6.66
N SER A 38 2.08 -4.07 7.72
CA SER A 38 0.92 -4.94 7.95
C SER A 38 -0.33 -4.12 8.26
N PHE A 39 -1.50 -4.75 8.27
CA PHE A 39 -2.76 -4.11 8.70
C PHE A 39 -2.71 -3.44 10.10
N ARG A 40 -1.74 -3.81 10.95
CA ARG A 40 -1.49 -3.21 12.28
C ARG A 40 -0.47 -2.07 12.28
N GLY A 41 0.08 -1.69 11.12
CA GLY A 41 1.12 -0.67 11.01
C GLY A 41 2.55 -1.15 11.29
N VAL A 42 2.77 -2.46 11.48
CA VAL A 42 4.13 -3.00 11.64
C VAL A 42 4.85 -3.00 10.29
N ALA A 43 6.03 -2.39 10.22
CA ALA A 43 6.83 -2.32 9.00
C ALA A 43 7.21 -3.70 8.44
N LEU A 44 7.14 -3.86 7.12
CA LEU A 44 7.45 -5.08 6.38
C LEU A 44 8.44 -4.75 5.25
N GLY A 45 9.59 -5.42 5.25
CA GLY A 45 10.67 -5.17 4.30
C GLY A 45 11.33 -3.79 4.42
N THR A 46 12.18 -3.48 3.45
CA THR A 46 12.83 -2.17 3.32
C THR A 46 12.01 -1.24 2.42
N PRO A 47 12.05 0.09 2.63
CA PRO A 47 11.47 1.04 1.68
C PRO A 47 11.99 0.85 0.26
N LEU A 48 11.19 1.24 -0.72
CA LEU A 48 11.55 1.22 -2.13
C LEU A 48 11.56 2.65 -2.68
N GLU A 49 12.64 3.00 -3.37
CA GLU A 49 12.68 4.17 -4.25
C GLU A 49 12.49 3.71 -5.70
N PHE A 50 11.64 4.39 -6.46
CA PHE A 50 11.38 4.06 -7.87
C PHE A 50 11.04 5.30 -8.69
N GLY A 51 11.41 5.29 -9.97
CA GLY A 51 11.21 6.45 -10.85
C GLY A 51 9.76 6.63 -11.32
N ASN A 52 9.44 7.85 -11.75
CA ASN A 52 8.18 8.20 -12.40
C ASN A 52 8.17 7.78 -13.89
N ASP A 53 8.51 6.52 -14.15
CA ASP A 53 8.50 5.93 -15.47
C ASP A 53 8.00 4.48 -15.42
N ARG A 54 7.86 3.87 -16.59
CA ARG A 54 7.36 2.50 -16.70
C ARG A 54 8.23 1.49 -15.94
N GLU A 55 9.54 1.63 -15.97
CA GLU A 55 10.47 0.69 -15.32
C GLU A 55 10.36 0.81 -13.80
N GLY A 56 10.24 2.03 -13.27
CA GLY A 56 9.97 2.30 -11.87
C GLY A 56 8.68 1.66 -11.38
N PHE A 57 7.58 1.80 -12.12
CA PHE A 57 6.31 1.14 -11.74
C PHE A 57 6.35 -0.39 -11.88
N MET A 58 7.15 -0.94 -12.81
CA MET A 58 7.39 -2.38 -12.88
C MET A 58 8.20 -2.89 -11.68
N LEU A 59 9.21 -2.14 -11.25
CA LEU A 59 9.96 -2.40 -10.03
C LEU A 59 9.05 -2.36 -8.80
N PHE A 60 8.19 -1.35 -8.70
CA PHE A 60 7.21 -1.21 -7.62
C PHE A 60 6.26 -2.41 -7.54
N LYS A 61 5.72 -2.84 -8.69
CA LYS A 61 4.86 -4.04 -8.77
C LYS A 61 5.59 -5.29 -8.28
N ARG A 62 6.83 -5.51 -8.74
CA ARG A 62 7.62 -6.67 -8.34
C ARG A 62 7.91 -6.65 -6.83
N TRP A 63 8.28 -5.49 -6.29
CA TRP A 63 8.52 -5.32 -4.87
C TRP A 63 7.28 -5.65 -4.02
N ILE A 64 6.08 -5.22 -4.44
CA ILE A 64 4.82 -5.61 -3.79
C ILE A 64 4.64 -7.14 -3.83
N GLN A 65 4.85 -7.76 -4.99
CA GLN A 65 4.71 -9.21 -5.15
C GLN A 65 5.67 -9.97 -4.23
N ASP A 66 6.93 -9.54 -4.16
CA ASP A 66 7.95 -10.17 -3.31
C ASP A 66 7.57 -10.08 -1.82
N LEU A 67 7.01 -8.94 -1.38
CA LEU A 67 6.48 -8.79 -0.02
C LEU A 67 5.27 -9.68 0.26
N LEU A 68 4.30 -9.75 -0.67
CA LEU A 68 3.13 -10.62 -0.51
C LEU A 68 3.55 -12.08 -0.34
N HIS A 69 4.48 -12.57 -1.16
CA HIS A 69 4.99 -13.94 -1.04
C HIS A 69 5.78 -14.16 0.26
N SER A 70 6.69 -13.24 0.60
CA SER A 70 7.57 -13.37 1.76
C SER A 70 6.80 -13.40 3.08
N TYR A 71 5.74 -12.59 3.19
CA TYR A 71 4.92 -12.48 4.39
C TYR A 71 3.62 -13.31 4.33
N LYS A 72 3.44 -14.12 3.29
CA LYS A 72 2.25 -14.97 3.06
C LYS A 72 0.94 -14.19 3.09
N LEU A 73 0.95 -13.01 2.49
CA LEU A 73 -0.20 -12.11 2.37
C LEU A 73 -0.86 -12.32 1.00
N SER A 74 -2.15 -12.04 0.91
CA SER A 74 -2.95 -12.31 -0.30
C SER A 74 -3.56 -11.06 -0.94
N SER A 75 -3.54 -9.95 -0.21
CA SER A 75 -4.22 -8.71 -0.60
C SER A 75 -3.30 -7.52 -0.36
N VAL A 76 -3.44 -6.48 -1.19
CA VAL A 76 -2.67 -5.24 -1.05
C VAL A 76 -3.60 -4.03 -1.13
N ILE A 77 -3.32 -3.02 -0.31
CA ILE A 77 -3.90 -1.69 -0.38
C ILE A 77 -2.75 -0.72 -0.61
N VAL A 78 -2.88 0.13 -1.63
CA VAL A 78 -1.88 1.16 -1.94
C VAL A 78 -2.51 2.53 -1.76
N GLY A 79 -1.96 3.33 -0.86
CA GLY A 79 -2.24 4.75 -0.73
C GLY A 79 -1.13 5.56 -1.40
N MET A 80 -1.49 6.44 -2.32
CA MET A 80 -0.56 7.33 -3.01
C MET A 80 -0.88 8.76 -2.61
N GLU A 81 0.05 9.42 -1.93
CA GLU A 81 -0.06 10.81 -1.52
C GLU A 81 0.84 11.66 -2.45
N PRO A 82 0.25 12.53 -3.29
CA PRO A 82 1.01 13.47 -4.09
C PRO A 82 1.52 14.62 -3.23
N THR A 83 2.82 14.90 -3.33
CA THR A 83 3.51 16.01 -2.66
C THR A 83 3.86 17.12 -3.66
#